data_AF-A0A925QHM1-F1
#
_entry.id   AF-A0A925QHM1-F1
#
_cell.length_a   1.000
_cell.length_b   1.000
_cell.length_c   1.000
_cell.angle_alpha   90.00
_cell.angle_beta   90.00
_cell.angle_gamma   90.00
#
_symmetry.space_group_name_H-M   'P 1'
#
loop_
_entity.id
_entity.type
_entity.pdbx_description
1 polymer ?
#
loop_
_entity_poly.entity_id
_entity_poly.type
_entity_poly.pdbx_seq_one_letter_code
_entity_poly.pdbx_strand_id
1 'polypeptide(L)'
;MVEQAKSRVAAVKESLAEKAAQPAPGAPPGTPKPPVKKKEEGPKPVDASGNSLVKKLKAQFDGAVSEAVEFLGQVSIRIDAARIVEVCDFLKRDQDASFNYLSDLTCVHYPMNREAPLEIVYNLLSIKRNERVRLKVGTTEKGSVASVTSVWPSANWMEREVYDLFGVSFSNHPDLRRILLPPDWVGHPLRKDYALEFIENEWTERHLPVMTEVQREQLEQRRAYGLEILSVPQERMMREIFQGDKEVMPKDK
;
A
#
# COMPACT_ATOMS: atom_id res chain seq x y z
N MET A 1 -31.35 -14.40 21.96
CA MET A 1 -30.82 -14.82 20.63
C MET A 1 -29.32 -15.08 20.62
N VAL A 2 -28.50 -14.29 21.35
CA VAL A 2 -27.04 -14.50 21.44
C VAL A 2 -26.64 -15.84 22.09
N GLU A 3 -27.33 -16.26 23.15
CA GLU A 3 -27.11 -17.57 23.80
C GLU A 3 -27.37 -18.77 22.86
N GLN A 4 -28.45 -18.71 22.07
CA GLN A 4 -28.76 -19.73 21.06
C GLN A 4 -27.77 -19.72 19.88
N ALA A 5 -27.16 -18.57 19.56
CA ALA A 5 -26.12 -18.50 18.54
C ALA A 5 -24.80 -19.10 19.06
N LYS A 6 -24.43 -18.81 20.32
CA LYS A 6 -23.25 -19.38 20.99
C LYS A 6 -23.34 -20.90 21.11
N SER A 7 -24.50 -21.44 21.46
CA SER A 7 -24.71 -22.89 21.55
C SER A 7 -24.62 -23.60 20.19
N ARG A 8 -25.10 -22.95 19.12
CA ARG A 8 -24.98 -23.50 17.74
C ARG A 8 -23.54 -23.51 17.24
N VAL A 9 -22.76 -22.47 17.56
CA VAL A 9 -21.33 -22.43 17.20
C VAL A 9 -20.52 -23.44 17.99
N ALA A 10 -20.82 -23.63 19.28
CA ALA A 10 -20.19 -24.67 20.11
C ALA A 10 -20.50 -26.08 19.56
N ALA A 11 -21.75 -26.36 19.23
CA ALA A 11 -22.17 -27.65 18.65
C ALA A 11 -21.50 -27.93 17.29
N VAL A 12 -21.31 -26.90 16.45
CA VAL A 12 -20.57 -27.05 15.18
C VAL A 12 -19.10 -27.35 15.44
N LYS A 13 -18.49 -26.70 16.43
CA LYS A 13 -17.07 -26.92 16.80
C LYS A 13 -16.84 -28.33 17.35
N GLU A 14 -17.76 -28.83 18.18
CA GLU A 14 -17.73 -30.21 18.68
C GLU A 14 -17.95 -31.23 17.55
N SER A 15 -18.91 -30.99 16.65
CA SER A 15 -19.15 -31.89 15.51
C SER A 15 -17.94 -32.01 14.55
N LEU A 16 -17.16 -30.93 14.43
CA LEU A 16 -15.93 -30.90 13.63
C LEU A 16 -14.77 -31.60 14.35
N ALA A 17 -14.70 -31.49 15.68
CA ALA A 17 -13.71 -32.20 16.49
C ALA A 17 -13.99 -33.72 16.52
N GLU A 18 -15.26 -34.12 16.57
CA GLU A 18 -15.68 -35.52 16.58
C GLU A 18 -15.46 -36.18 15.21
N LYS A 19 -15.62 -35.43 14.11
CA LYS A 19 -15.24 -35.88 12.76
C LYS A 19 -13.73 -36.04 12.57
N ALA A 20 -12.91 -35.34 13.34
CA ALA A 20 -11.45 -35.48 13.32
C ALA A 20 -10.95 -36.66 14.18
N ALA A 21 -11.81 -37.20 15.07
CA ALA A 21 -11.45 -38.26 16.02
C ALA A 21 -11.83 -39.68 15.57
N GLN A 22 -12.52 -39.86 14.44
CA GLN A 22 -12.80 -41.20 13.89
C GLN A 22 -11.67 -41.65 12.95
N PRO A 23 -10.95 -42.75 13.25
CA PRO A 23 -9.97 -43.31 12.33
C PRO A 23 -10.69 -43.94 11.14
N ALA A 24 -10.38 -43.49 9.93
CA ALA A 24 -10.88 -44.08 8.69
C ALA A 24 -10.43 -45.55 8.56
N PRO A 25 -11.29 -46.47 8.06
CA PRO A 25 -10.88 -47.85 7.79
C PRO A 25 -9.80 -47.89 6.70
N GLY A 26 -8.77 -48.71 6.93
CA GLY A 26 -7.51 -48.73 6.20
C GLY A 26 -7.66 -48.83 4.68
N ALA A 27 -7.14 -47.82 3.98
CA ALA A 27 -6.89 -47.88 2.55
C ALA A 27 -5.56 -48.64 2.29
N PRO A 28 -5.48 -49.49 1.25
CA PRO A 28 -4.25 -50.21 0.89
C PRO A 28 -3.10 -49.24 0.54
N PRO A 29 -1.82 -49.66 0.64
CA PRO A 29 -0.67 -48.77 0.51
C PRO A 29 -0.62 -48.12 -0.87
N GLY A 30 -1.14 -46.90 -0.94
CA GLY A 30 -1.07 -46.04 -2.11
C GLY A 30 0.37 -45.57 -2.30
N THR A 31 0.88 -45.82 -3.51
CA THR A 31 2.10 -45.29 -4.12
C THR A 31 2.52 -43.91 -3.60
N PRO A 32 3.83 -43.65 -3.39
CA PRO A 32 4.32 -42.38 -2.85
C PRO A 32 3.83 -41.21 -3.69
N LYS A 33 3.13 -40.26 -3.03
CA LYS A 33 2.72 -38.99 -3.65
C LYS A 33 3.95 -38.33 -4.27
N PRO A 34 3.91 -37.94 -5.55
CA PRO A 34 5.01 -37.23 -6.19
C PRO A 34 5.31 -35.93 -5.41
N PRO A 35 6.59 -35.51 -5.33
CA PRO A 35 6.98 -34.35 -4.55
C PRO A 35 6.18 -33.13 -5.03
N VAL A 36 5.59 -32.40 -4.08
CA VAL A 36 4.90 -31.14 -4.33
C VAL A 36 5.88 -30.25 -5.09
N LYS A 37 5.59 -30.01 -6.38
CA LYS A 37 6.36 -29.08 -7.21
C LYS A 37 6.45 -27.78 -6.42
N LYS A 38 7.67 -27.30 -6.14
CA LYS A 38 7.91 -25.96 -5.58
C LYS A 38 7.02 -25.00 -6.36
N LYS A 39 6.11 -24.31 -5.66
CA LYS A 39 5.29 -23.25 -6.22
C LYS A 39 6.25 -22.33 -6.97
N GLU A 40 6.09 -22.19 -8.29
CA GLU A 40 6.95 -21.34 -9.11
C GLU A 40 7.01 -19.97 -8.43
N GLU A 41 8.21 -19.57 -8.02
CA GLU A 41 8.42 -18.25 -7.45
C GLU A 41 7.88 -17.26 -8.47
N GLY A 42 6.94 -16.42 -8.03
CA GLY A 42 6.38 -15.38 -8.89
C GLY A 42 7.50 -14.54 -9.51
N PRO A 43 7.24 -13.84 -10.61
CA PRO A 43 8.24 -13.02 -11.27
C PRO A 43 8.87 -12.09 -10.22
N LYS A 44 10.20 -11.99 -10.23
CA LYS A 44 10.95 -11.09 -9.34
C LYS A 44 11.23 -9.79 -10.10
N PRO A 45 11.28 -8.65 -9.40
CA PRO A 45 11.75 -7.41 -10.01
C PRO A 45 13.20 -7.58 -10.48
N VAL A 46 13.50 -7.10 -11.69
CA VAL A 46 14.84 -7.12 -12.29
C VAL A 46 15.39 -5.69 -12.37
N ASP A 47 16.72 -5.54 -12.36
CA ASP A 47 17.35 -4.22 -12.51
C ASP A 47 17.08 -3.67 -13.93
N ALA A 48 16.54 -2.44 -14.00
CA ALA A 48 16.19 -1.76 -15.24
C ALA A 48 17.29 -0.82 -15.75
N SER A 49 18.50 -0.87 -15.18
CA SER A 49 19.63 -0.02 -15.61
C SER A 49 19.98 -0.16 -17.09
N GLY A 50 19.60 -1.28 -17.74
CA GLY A 50 19.76 -1.51 -19.17
C GLY A 50 18.81 -0.73 -20.08
N ASN A 51 17.67 -0.24 -19.56
CA ASN A 51 16.61 0.39 -20.34
C ASN A 51 17.09 1.72 -20.97
N SER A 52 16.69 1.99 -22.22
CA SER A 52 17.09 3.17 -22.97
C SER A 52 16.68 4.48 -22.28
N LEU A 53 15.51 4.51 -21.64
CA LEU A 53 15.03 5.67 -20.89
C LEU A 53 15.89 5.94 -19.65
N VAL A 54 16.20 4.89 -18.89
CA VAL A 54 17.00 4.99 -17.66
C VAL A 54 18.41 5.47 -17.98
N LYS A 55 19.02 4.96 -19.07
CA LYS A 55 20.33 5.42 -19.55
C LYS A 55 20.33 6.90 -19.93
N LYS A 56 19.29 7.37 -20.64
CA LYS A 56 19.13 8.79 -20.98
C LYS A 56 19.02 9.66 -19.73
N LEU A 57 18.20 9.24 -18.77
CA LEU A 57 18.04 9.97 -17.51
C LEU A 57 19.35 10.03 -16.71
N LYS A 58 20.09 8.92 -16.59
CA LYS A 58 21.41 8.89 -15.93
C LYS A 58 22.45 9.76 -16.66
N ALA A 59 22.42 9.81 -17.99
CA ALA A 59 23.35 10.63 -18.77
C ALA A 59 23.10 12.13 -18.63
N GLN A 60 21.83 12.53 -18.46
CA GLN A 60 21.44 13.94 -18.42
C GLN A 60 21.37 14.51 -16.99
N PHE A 61 21.00 13.67 -16.02
CA PHE A 61 20.84 14.05 -14.62
C PHE A 61 21.69 13.13 -13.75
N ASP A 62 22.99 13.44 -13.68
CA ASP A 62 23.92 12.70 -12.84
C ASP A 62 23.48 12.77 -11.36
N GLY A 63 23.53 11.63 -10.68
CA GLY A 63 23.09 11.49 -9.28
C GLY A 63 21.57 11.58 -9.03
N ALA A 64 20.73 11.91 -10.02
CA ALA A 64 19.29 12.06 -9.80
C ALA A 64 18.55 10.70 -9.72
N VAL A 65 19.06 9.66 -10.38
CA VAL A 65 18.47 8.31 -10.40
C VAL A 65 19.21 7.42 -9.41
N SER A 66 18.56 7.07 -8.29
CA SER A 66 19.15 6.20 -7.27
C SER A 66 18.93 4.72 -7.56
N GLU A 67 17.76 4.36 -8.09
CA GLU A 67 17.38 2.98 -8.36
C GLU A 67 16.49 2.89 -9.60
N ALA A 68 16.63 1.84 -10.41
CA ALA A 68 15.74 1.57 -11.52
C ALA A 68 15.40 0.08 -11.55
N VAL A 69 14.12 -0.24 -11.50
CA VAL A 69 13.62 -1.61 -11.41
C VAL A 69 12.55 -1.84 -12.47
N GLU A 70 12.60 -2.98 -13.14
CA GLU A 70 11.59 -3.41 -14.08
C GLU A 70 10.86 -4.61 -13.51
N PHE A 71 9.54 -4.56 -13.56
CA PHE A 71 8.70 -5.66 -13.10
C PHE A 71 7.50 -5.81 -14.03
N LEU A 72 7.34 -7.00 -14.61
CA LEU A 72 6.26 -7.30 -15.56
C LEU A 72 6.16 -6.27 -16.71
N GLY A 73 7.30 -5.83 -17.24
CA GLY A 73 7.38 -4.82 -18.31
C GLY A 73 7.01 -3.40 -17.86
N GLN A 74 6.93 -3.13 -16.56
CA GLN A 74 6.75 -1.79 -16.01
C GLN A 74 8.06 -1.31 -15.39
N VAL A 75 8.56 -0.17 -15.87
CA VAL A 75 9.79 0.44 -15.35
C VAL A 75 9.43 1.40 -14.21
N SER A 76 10.07 1.20 -13.07
CA SER A 76 9.98 2.06 -11.89
C SER A 76 11.35 2.67 -11.61
N ILE A 77 11.41 4.00 -11.50
CA ILE A 77 12.66 4.75 -11.32
C ILE A 77 12.53 5.56 -10.05
N ARG A 78 13.46 5.37 -9.12
CA ARG A 78 13.57 6.19 -7.92
C ARG A 78 14.43 7.42 -8.22
N ILE A 79 13.86 8.59 -7.97
CA ILE A 79 14.45 9.89 -8.28
C ILE A 79 14.61 10.68 -6.99
N ASP A 80 15.69 11.46 -6.91
CA ASP A 80 15.89 12.44 -5.86
C ASP A 80 14.80 13.54 -5.89
N ALA A 81 14.20 13.80 -4.73
CA ALA A 81 13.15 14.79 -4.56
C ALA A 81 13.57 16.19 -5.03
N ALA A 82 14.85 16.55 -4.90
CA ALA A 82 15.36 17.85 -5.32
C ALA A 82 15.34 18.05 -6.84
N ARG A 83 15.35 16.96 -7.63
CA ARG A 83 15.47 17.00 -9.10
C ARG A 83 14.18 16.60 -9.81
N ILE A 84 13.10 16.33 -9.07
CA ILE A 84 11.87 15.78 -9.65
C ILE A 84 11.28 16.67 -10.74
N VAL A 85 11.21 17.98 -10.53
CA VAL A 85 10.61 18.93 -11.50
C VAL A 85 11.40 18.93 -12.80
N GLU A 86 12.73 18.94 -12.73
CA GLU A 86 13.59 18.94 -13.92
C GLU A 86 13.48 17.64 -14.70
N VAL A 87 13.43 16.50 -14.00
CA VAL A 87 13.26 15.19 -14.66
C VAL A 87 11.88 15.09 -15.30
N CYS A 88 10.83 15.51 -14.60
CA CYS A 88 9.47 15.54 -15.12
C CYS A 88 9.36 16.45 -16.36
N ASP A 89 9.99 17.61 -16.31
CA ASP A 89 10.01 18.56 -17.42
C ASP A 89 10.73 17.99 -18.65
N PHE A 90 11.88 17.35 -18.44
CA PHE A 90 12.60 16.64 -19.48
C PHE A 90 11.77 15.51 -20.09
N LEU A 91 11.17 14.66 -19.26
CA LEU A 91 10.34 13.53 -19.71
C LEU A 91 9.14 13.97 -20.55
N LYS A 92 8.58 15.15 -20.25
CA LYS A 92 7.48 15.74 -21.02
C LYS A 92 7.96 16.35 -22.34
N ARG A 93 9.10 17.07 -22.34
CA ARG A 93 9.59 17.86 -23.49
C ARG A 93 10.40 17.05 -24.49
N ASP A 94 11.09 16.01 -24.04
CA ASP A 94 11.91 15.17 -24.91
C ASP A 94 11.04 14.46 -25.95
N GLN A 95 11.37 14.62 -27.23
CA GLN A 95 10.57 14.04 -28.32
C GLN A 95 10.62 12.50 -28.33
N ASP A 96 11.71 11.93 -27.82
CA ASP A 96 11.85 10.49 -27.75
C ASP A 96 11.08 9.92 -26.56
N ALA A 97 11.10 10.55 -25.38
CA ALA A 97 10.31 10.09 -24.23
C ALA A 97 8.81 10.40 -24.39
N SER A 98 8.48 11.68 -24.63
CA SER A 98 7.12 12.19 -24.87
C SER A 98 6.08 11.77 -23.81
N PHE A 99 6.43 11.80 -22.52
CA PHE A 99 5.48 11.53 -21.43
C PHE A 99 4.52 12.71 -21.25
N ASN A 100 3.52 12.76 -22.13
CA ASN A 100 2.57 13.87 -22.21
C ASN A 100 1.40 13.77 -21.24
N TYR A 101 1.18 12.61 -20.62
CA TYR A 101 0.05 12.36 -19.73
C TYR A 101 0.49 11.89 -18.34
N LEU A 102 0.22 12.70 -17.32
CA LEU A 102 0.27 12.29 -15.92
C LEU A 102 -1.02 11.52 -15.61
N SER A 103 -0.90 10.20 -15.47
CA SER A 103 -2.05 9.31 -15.24
C SER A 103 -2.55 9.39 -13.82
N ASP A 104 -1.63 9.40 -12.85
CA ASP A 104 -1.93 9.36 -11.44
C ASP A 104 -0.72 9.83 -10.63
N LEU A 105 -0.98 10.43 -9.47
CA LEU A 105 0.04 10.81 -8.49
C LEU A 105 -0.50 10.41 -7.12
N THR A 106 0.17 9.44 -6.52
CA THR A 106 -0.23 8.83 -5.26
C THR A 106 0.94 8.83 -4.28
N CYS A 107 0.67 8.49 -3.03
CA CYS A 107 1.69 8.36 -1.99
C CYS A 107 1.51 7.05 -1.23
N VAL A 108 2.62 6.49 -0.75
CA VAL A 108 2.65 5.28 0.07
C VAL A 108 3.43 5.56 1.33
N HIS A 109 2.85 5.27 2.49
CA HIS A 109 3.53 5.40 3.78
C HIS A 109 4.22 4.08 4.17
N TYR A 110 5.54 4.09 4.22
CA TYR A 110 6.45 3.03 4.67
C TYR A 110 7.08 3.40 6.03
N PRO A 111 6.39 3.17 7.16
CA PRO A 111 6.87 3.61 8.48
C PRO A 111 8.19 2.96 8.93
N MET A 112 8.56 1.81 8.33
CA MET A 112 9.83 1.13 8.61
C MET A 112 11.04 1.84 7.98
N ASN A 113 10.82 2.64 6.93
CA ASN A 113 11.87 3.42 6.30
C ASN A 113 11.98 4.79 6.98
N ARG A 114 12.88 4.91 7.96
CA ARG A 114 13.01 6.13 8.77
C ARG A 114 13.56 7.33 8.00
N GLU A 115 14.33 7.10 6.94
CA GLU A 115 14.94 8.18 6.15
C GLU A 115 13.95 8.80 5.16
N ALA A 116 13.07 7.98 4.59
CA ALA A 116 12.02 8.41 3.66
C ALA A 116 10.73 7.60 3.90
N PRO A 117 9.98 7.93 4.97
CA PRO A 117 8.76 7.21 5.32
C PRO A 117 7.68 7.36 4.25
N LEU A 118 7.62 8.50 3.56
CA LEU A 118 6.59 8.78 2.55
C LEU A 118 7.19 8.63 1.16
N GLU A 119 6.66 7.72 0.34
CA GLU A 119 7.08 7.56 -1.06
C GLU A 119 5.96 8.07 -1.99
N ILE A 120 6.24 9.15 -2.70
CA ILE A 120 5.36 9.71 -3.72
C ILE A 120 5.62 8.99 -5.03
N VAL A 121 4.55 8.62 -5.72
CA VAL A 121 4.57 7.79 -6.92
C VAL A 121 3.86 8.53 -8.05
N TYR A 122 4.61 8.86 -9.09
CA TYR A 122 4.10 9.49 -10.30
C TYR A 122 3.95 8.43 -11.39
N ASN A 123 2.73 8.23 -11.88
CA ASN A 123 2.43 7.32 -12.98
C ASN A 123 2.31 8.11 -14.27
N LEU A 124 3.30 7.96 -15.16
CA LEU A 124 3.36 8.69 -16.43
C LEU A 124 3.05 7.75 -17.60
N LEU A 125 2.38 8.30 -18.61
CA LEU A 125 2.07 7.63 -19.86
C LEU A 125 2.53 8.50 -21.03
N SER A 126 3.25 7.87 -21.96
CA SER A 126 3.54 8.43 -23.27
C SER A 126 2.48 7.94 -24.24
N ILE A 127 1.52 8.80 -24.60
CA ILE A 127 0.44 8.41 -25.53
C ILE A 127 1.01 8.04 -26.91
N LYS A 128 2.07 8.74 -27.36
CA LYS A 128 2.69 8.52 -28.67
C LYS A 128 3.36 7.14 -28.77
N ARG A 129 3.99 6.68 -27.69
CA ARG A 129 4.71 5.39 -27.65
C ARG A 129 3.91 4.27 -26.98
N ASN A 130 2.78 4.61 -26.37
CA ASN A 130 2.00 3.72 -25.51
C ASN A 130 2.85 3.05 -24.41
N GLU A 131 3.82 3.79 -23.87
CA GLU A 131 4.74 3.34 -22.83
C GLU A 131 4.39 3.98 -21.49
N ARG A 132 4.53 3.21 -20.40
CA ARG A 132 4.30 3.67 -19.03
C ARG A 132 5.60 3.66 -18.24
N VAL A 133 5.79 4.67 -17.41
CA VAL A 133 6.89 4.72 -16.44
C VAL A 133 6.36 5.20 -15.11
N ARG A 134 6.91 4.63 -14.03
CA ARG A 134 6.61 5.02 -12.66
C ARG A 134 7.82 5.74 -12.08
N LEU A 135 7.64 6.96 -11.62
CA LEU A 135 8.68 7.68 -10.87
C LEU A 135 8.35 7.59 -9.38
N LYS A 136 9.37 7.36 -8.56
CA LYS A 136 9.23 7.23 -7.11
C LYS A 136 10.14 8.25 -6.43
N VAL A 137 9.59 8.99 -5.48
CA VAL A 137 10.32 10.02 -4.73
C VAL A 137 10.09 9.80 -3.25
N GLY A 138 11.16 9.61 -2.50
CA GLY A 138 11.10 9.53 -1.05
C GLY A 138 11.07 10.92 -0.41
N THR A 139 10.25 11.10 0.61
CA THR A 139 10.23 12.30 1.46
C THR A 139 10.03 11.94 2.92
N THR A 140 10.48 12.84 3.79
CA THR A 140 10.18 12.80 5.22
C THR A 140 8.85 13.49 5.51
N GLU A 141 8.28 13.26 6.70
CA GLU A 141 7.03 13.90 7.11
C GLU A 141 7.10 15.43 7.19
N LYS A 142 8.29 15.97 7.46
CA LYS A 142 8.56 17.41 7.48
C LYS A 142 9.17 17.91 6.17
N GLY A 143 9.48 16.99 5.26
CA GLY A 143 10.07 17.29 3.97
C GLY A 143 9.06 18.00 3.06
N SER A 144 9.57 18.85 2.18
CA SER A 144 8.80 19.44 1.11
C SER A 144 9.31 18.94 -0.23
N VAL A 145 8.40 18.56 -1.11
CA VAL A 145 8.71 18.16 -2.49
C VAL A 145 8.25 19.26 -3.44
N ALA A 146 9.00 19.56 -4.49
CA ALA A 146 8.59 20.57 -5.44
C ALA A 146 7.40 20.10 -6.28
N SER A 147 6.37 20.95 -6.39
CA SER A 147 5.17 20.71 -7.19
C SER A 147 5.51 20.54 -8.67
N VAL A 148 4.86 19.58 -9.33
CA VAL A 148 4.96 19.36 -10.78
C VAL A 148 3.78 19.99 -11.54
N THR A 149 2.97 20.83 -10.88
CA THR A 149 1.87 21.58 -11.51
C THR A 149 2.30 22.47 -12.67
N SER A 150 3.53 22.97 -12.63
CA SER A 150 4.15 23.74 -13.73
C SER A 150 4.40 22.87 -14.97
N VAL A 151 4.63 21.56 -14.79
CA VAL A 151 4.84 20.59 -15.86
C VAL A 151 3.50 20.03 -16.33
N TRP A 152 2.68 19.49 -15.43
CA TRP A 152 1.33 19.02 -15.74
C TRP A 152 0.30 19.73 -14.86
N PRO A 153 -0.58 20.57 -15.44
CA PRO A 153 -1.63 21.24 -14.68
C PRO A 153 -2.60 20.29 -13.97
N SER A 154 -2.75 19.05 -14.47
CA SER A 154 -3.56 18.01 -13.83
C SER A 154 -3.04 17.59 -12.46
N ALA A 155 -1.74 17.80 -12.17
CA ALA A 155 -1.14 17.46 -10.88
C ALA A 155 -1.73 18.24 -9.71
N ASN A 156 -2.38 19.39 -9.95
CA ASN A 156 -2.91 20.26 -8.89
C ASN A 156 -3.86 19.49 -7.94
N TRP A 157 -4.80 18.74 -8.52
CA TRP A 157 -5.78 17.99 -7.73
C TRP A 157 -5.14 16.81 -7.00
N MET A 158 -4.21 16.09 -7.66
CA MET A 158 -3.57 14.91 -7.09
C MET A 158 -2.57 15.27 -5.98
N GLU A 159 -1.80 16.36 -6.14
CA GLU A 159 -0.91 16.86 -5.10
C GLU A 159 -1.69 17.33 -3.86
N ARG A 160 -2.87 17.94 -4.05
CA ARG A 160 -3.78 18.30 -2.95
C ARG A 160 -4.35 17.08 -2.24
N GLU A 161 -4.71 16.03 -2.98
CA GLU A 161 -5.16 14.76 -2.40
C GLU A 161 -4.05 14.13 -1.54
N VAL A 162 -2.82 14.08 -2.05
CA VAL A 162 -1.68 13.57 -1.31
C VAL A 162 -1.37 14.41 -0.06
N TYR A 163 -1.48 15.74 -0.16
CA TYR A 163 -1.39 16.62 1.00
C TYR A 163 -2.48 16.34 2.04
N ASP A 164 -3.73 16.15 1.61
CA ASP A 164 -4.86 15.94 2.53
C ASP A 164 -4.78 14.58 3.24
N LEU A 165 -4.49 13.51 2.50
CA LEU A 165 -4.54 12.13 3.01
C LEU A 165 -3.24 11.66 3.67
N PHE A 166 -2.08 12.19 3.24
CA PHE A 166 -0.76 11.79 3.74
C PHE A 166 0.02 12.94 4.40
N GLY A 167 -0.37 14.20 4.22
CA GLY A 167 0.31 15.34 4.85
C GLY A 167 1.64 15.70 4.23
N VAL A 168 1.87 15.35 2.96
CA VAL A 168 3.08 15.75 2.23
C VAL A 168 2.96 17.21 1.80
N SER A 169 3.95 18.04 2.14
CA SER A 169 4.00 19.43 1.69
C SER A 169 4.59 19.54 0.29
N PHE A 170 3.91 20.28 -0.59
CA PHE A 170 4.39 20.60 -1.93
C PHE A 170 4.80 22.08 -2.03
N SER A 171 6.06 22.34 -2.36
CA SER A 171 6.56 23.70 -2.59
C SER A 171 6.20 24.18 -4.00
N ASN A 172 5.97 25.48 -4.17
CA ASN A 172 5.55 26.10 -5.44
C ASN A 172 4.19 25.63 -5.99
N HIS A 173 3.35 25.01 -5.17
CA HIS A 173 1.98 24.67 -5.55
C HIS A 173 1.07 25.92 -5.51
N PRO A 174 0.19 26.15 -6.50
CA PRO A 174 -0.63 27.36 -6.59
C PRO A 174 -1.70 27.52 -5.50
N ASP A 175 -2.37 26.43 -5.09
CA ASP A 175 -3.41 26.44 -4.05
C ASP A 175 -3.36 25.12 -3.25
N LEU A 176 -2.40 25.00 -2.33
CA LEU A 176 -2.27 23.78 -1.52
C LEU A 176 -3.21 23.87 -0.30
N ARG A 177 -4.36 23.22 -0.43
CA ARG A 177 -5.34 23.08 0.66
C ARG A 177 -6.04 21.73 0.57
N ARG A 178 -6.67 21.34 1.67
CA ARG A 178 -7.51 20.14 1.75
C ARG A 178 -8.60 20.12 0.71
N ILE A 179 -9.06 18.92 0.39
CA ILE A 179 -10.01 18.71 -0.70
C ILE A 179 -11.02 17.59 -0.41
N LEU A 180 -10.57 16.47 0.16
CA LEU A 180 -11.42 15.33 0.48
C LEU A 180 -11.93 15.41 1.92
N LEU A 181 -11.06 15.80 2.85
CA LEU A 181 -11.39 15.84 4.27
C LEU A 181 -12.08 17.16 4.65
N PRO A 182 -12.98 17.11 5.65
CA PRO A 182 -13.54 18.31 6.25
C PRO A 182 -12.45 19.29 6.74
N PRO A 183 -12.74 20.61 6.73
CA PRO A 183 -11.76 21.63 7.10
C PRO A 183 -11.29 21.51 8.55
N ASP A 184 -12.13 20.97 9.41
CA ASP A 184 -11.92 20.76 10.85
C ASP A 184 -11.36 19.36 11.18
N TRP A 185 -11.10 18.52 10.18
CA TRP A 185 -10.48 17.21 10.40
C TRP A 185 -9.06 17.35 10.98
N VAL A 186 -8.63 16.44 11.85
CA VAL A 186 -7.27 16.46 12.40
C VAL A 186 -6.54 15.17 12.02
N GLY A 187 -5.37 15.32 11.41
CA GLY A 187 -4.53 14.20 10.98
C GLY A 187 -4.74 13.78 9.51
N HIS A 188 -4.08 12.68 9.15
CA HIS A 188 -3.92 12.18 7.78
C HIS A 188 -4.27 10.68 7.71
N PRO A 189 -5.51 10.34 7.29
CA PRO A 189 -6.07 9.00 7.48
C PRO A 189 -5.33 7.85 6.78
N LEU A 190 -4.63 8.11 5.66
CA LEU A 190 -3.96 7.04 4.92
C LEU A 190 -2.56 6.72 5.45
N ARG A 191 -2.09 7.43 6.47
CA ARG A 191 -0.84 7.07 7.13
C ARG A 191 -1.05 5.81 7.98
N LYS A 192 -0.08 4.88 7.93
CA LYS A 192 -0.14 3.59 8.64
C LYS A 192 -0.11 3.69 10.18
N ASP A 193 0.32 4.81 10.72
CA ASP A 193 0.29 5.19 12.14
C ASP A 193 -1.05 5.80 12.56
N TYR A 194 -1.91 6.20 11.62
CA TYR A 194 -3.23 6.73 11.92
C TYR A 194 -4.15 5.60 12.39
N ALA A 195 -4.60 5.68 13.64
CA ALA A 195 -5.46 4.64 14.22
C ALA A 195 -6.84 4.65 13.56
N LEU A 196 -7.25 3.48 13.04
CA LEU A 196 -8.56 3.27 12.40
C LEU A 196 -9.73 3.38 13.39
N GLU A 197 -9.46 3.24 14.70
CA GLU A 197 -10.47 3.35 15.75
C GLU A 197 -11.05 4.78 15.87
N PHE A 198 -10.40 5.79 15.29
CA PHE A 198 -10.89 7.17 15.19
C PHE A 198 -12.03 7.37 14.18
N ILE A 199 -12.84 6.35 13.89
CA ILE A 199 -14.18 6.57 13.34
C ILE A 199 -15.05 7.32 14.37
N GLU A 200 -14.68 7.31 15.64
CA GLU A 200 -15.27 8.11 16.74
C GLU A 200 -14.28 9.21 17.16
N ASN A 201 -13.98 10.15 16.24
CA ASN A 201 -13.26 11.37 16.60
C ASN A 201 -14.26 12.50 16.90
N GLU A 202 -13.80 13.62 17.48
CA GLU A 202 -14.70 14.76 17.80
C GLU A 202 -15.51 15.24 16.58
N TRP A 203 -14.94 15.08 15.37
CA TRP A 203 -15.63 15.42 14.13
C TRP A 203 -16.82 14.51 13.89
N THR A 204 -16.63 13.20 13.98
CA THR A 204 -17.67 12.21 13.73
C THR A 204 -18.73 12.20 14.82
N GLU A 205 -18.36 12.40 16.09
CA GLU A 205 -19.32 12.56 17.19
C GLU A 205 -20.26 13.76 16.98
N ARG A 206 -19.73 14.87 16.42
CA ARG A 206 -20.53 16.09 16.16
C ARG A 206 -21.39 15.99 14.89
N HIS A 207 -20.91 15.31 13.85
CA HIS A 207 -21.51 15.40 12.50
C HIS A 207 -22.15 14.12 11.99
N LEU A 208 -21.79 12.93 12.50
CA LEU A 208 -22.47 11.69 12.10
C LEU A 208 -23.73 11.45 12.93
N PRO A 209 -24.79 10.88 12.33
CA PRO A 209 -25.95 10.46 13.08
C PRO A 209 -25.55 9.40 14.10
N VAL A 210 -26.07 9.52 15.33
CA VAL A 210 -25.87 8.53 16.37
C VAL A 210 -26.27 7.15 15.83
N MET A 211 -25.33 6.21 15.86
CA MET A 211 -25.60 4.82 15.48
C MET A 211 -26.80 4.31 16.27
N THR A 212 -27.74 3.69 15.57
CA THR A 212 -28.88 3.02 16.23
C THR A 212 -28.37 1.94 17.18
N GLU A 213 -29.17 1.61 18.18
CA GLU A 213 -28.84 0.58 19.17
C GLU A 213 -28.50 -0.77 18.50
N VAL A 214 -29.22 -1.11 17.43
CA VAL A 214 -28.97 -2.30 16.59
C VAL A 214 -27.60 -2.24 15.90
N GLN A 215 -27.19 -1.07 15.39
CA GLN A 215 -25.89 -0.91 14.73
C GLN A 215 -24.73 -1.03 15.73
N ARG A 216 -24.90 -0.52 16.97
CA ARG A 216 -23.92 -0.70 18.05
C ARG A 216 -23.80 -2.15 18.47
N GLU A 217 -24.92 -2.83 18.68
CA GLU A 217 -24.94 -4.25 19.05
C GLU A 217 -24.29 -5.12 17.95
N GLN A 218 -24.53 -4.82 16.67
CA GLN A 218 -23.86 -5.51 15.56
C GLN A 218 -22.34 -5.30 15.55
N LEU A 219 -21.87 -4.11 15.92
CA LEU A 219 -20.45 -3.77 15.94
C LEU A 219 -19.75 -4.43 17.14
N GLU A 220 -20.40 -4.45 18.30
CA GLU A 220 -19.96 -5.20 19.49
C GLU A 220 -19.94 -6.71 19.24
N GLN A 221 -20.95 -7.25 18.55
CA GLN A 221 -20.96 -8.65 18.13
C GLN A 221 -19.77 -8.94 17.20
N ARG A 222 -19.52 -8.10 16.19
CA ARG A 222 -18.36 -8.27 15.29
C ARG A 222 -17.02 -8.23 16.04
N ARG A 223 -16.85 -7.30 16.99
CA ARG A 223 -15.69 -7.23 17.90
C ARG A 223 -15.56 -8.50 18.75
N ALA A 224 -16.65 -8.97 19.35
CA ALA A 224 -16.68 -10.19 20.16
C ALA A 224 -16.38 -11.47 19.36
N TYR A 225 -16.72 -11.49 18.06
CA TYR A 225 -16.40 -12.58 17.14
C TYR A 225 -14.99 -12.47 16.53
N GLY A 226 -14.18 -11.49 16.93
CA GLY A 226 -12.82 -11.28 16.38
C GLY A 226 -12.82 -10.91 14.90
N LEU A 227 -13.97 -10.49 14.37
CA LEU A 227 -14.13 -9.94 13.02
C LEU A 227 -13.93 -8.43 13.09
N GLU A 228 -12.76 -8.02 13.57
CA GLU A 228 -12.25 -6.68 13.28
C GLU A 228 -12.02 -6.60 11.77
N ILE A 229 -12.66 -5.62 11.13
CA ILE A 229 -12.33 -5.30 9.75
C ILE A 229 -10.86 -4.83 9.76
N LEU A 230 -9.99 -5.68 9.19
CA LEU A 230 -8.57 -5.51 8.86
C LEU A 230 -7.52 -5.79 9.96
N SER A 231 -7.42 -7.04 10.37
CA SER A 231 -6.23 -7.87 10.08
C SER A 231 -6.49 -9.26 10.65
N VAL A 232 -6.25 -10.29 9.84
CA VAL A 232 -6.35 -11.65 10.37
C VAL A 232 -5.29 -11.84 11.46
N PRO A 233 -5.54 -12.61 12.53
CA PRO A 233 -4.53 -12.92 13.55
C PRO A 233 -3.21 -13.45 12.96
N GLN A 234 -3.27 -14.10 11.79
CA GLN A 234 -2.08 -14.54 11.05
C GLN A 234 -1.17 -13.39 10.56
N GLU A 235 -1.70 -12.20 10.26
CA GLU A 235 -0.90 -11.04 9.80
C GLU A 235 -0.18 -10.32 10.97
N ARG A 236 -0.79 -10.31 12.17
CA ARG A 236 -0.13 -9.82 13.39
C ARG A 236 1.01 -10.76 13.81
N MET A 237 0.79 -12.08 13.69
CA MET A 237 1.83 -13.08 13.89
C MET A 237 2.96 -12.97 12.86
N MET A 238 2.64 -12.64 11.59
CA MET A 238 3.65 -12.42 10.55
C MET A 238 4.52 -11.19 10.86
N ARG A 239 3.95 -10.09 11.39
CA ARG A 239 4.74 -8.93 11.84
C ARG A 239 5.68 -9.25 13.00
N GLU A 240 5.26 -10.09 13.94
CA GLU A 240 6.12 -10.54 15.06
C GLU A 240 7.21 -11.52 14.60
N ILE A 241 6.90 -12.40 13.66
CA ILE A 241 7.86 -13.33 13.03
C ILE A 241 8.95 -12.57 12.23
N PHE A 242 8.61 -11.45 11.58
CA PHE A 242 9.57 -10.62 10.84
C PHE A 242 10.34 -9.61 11.71
N GLN A 243 9.93 -9.38 12.97
CA GLN A 243 10.62 -8.50 13.91
C GLN A 243 11.58 -9.24 14.87
N GLY A 244 11.49 -10.57 14.97
CA GLY A 244 12.40 -11.37 15.79
C GLY A 244 13.07 -12.46 14.96
N ASP A 245 14.40 -12.53 15.00
CA ASP A 245 15.21 -13.66 14.50
C ASP A 245 14.89 -14.95 15.29
N LYS A 246 13.70 -15.51 15.15
CA LYS A 246 13.33 -16.81 15.73
C LYS A 246 12.73 -17.72 14.67
N GLU A 247 13.47 -18.79 14.39
CA GLU A 247 13.04 -19.92 13.55
C GLU A 247 11.66 -20.42 13.98
N VAL A 248 10.74 -20.41 13.01
CA VAL A 248 9.38 -20.92 13.15
C VAL A 248 9.40 -22.37 12.69
N MET A 249 9.49 -23.31 13.62
CA MET A 249 8.87 -24.65 13.61
C MET A 249 9.55 -25.54 14.68
N PRO A 250 8.84 -26.10 15.67
CA PRO A 250 9.34 -27.25 16.41
C PRO A 250 9.45 -28.43 15.44
N LYS A 251 10.66 -28.95 15.22
CA LYS A 251 10.84 -30.26 14.61
C LYS A 251 10.53 -31.32 15.67
N ASP A 252 9.27 -31.67 15.80
CA ASP A 252 8.90 -32.87 16.53
C ASP A 252 9.36 -34.11 15.75
N LYS A 253 9.97 -35.04 16.50
CA LYS A 253 10.59 -36.29 16.06
C LYS A 253 9.57 -37.35 15.63
#